data_AF-A0A9P4K0X9-F1
#
_entry.id   AF-A0A9P4K0X9-F1
#
_cell.length_a   1.000
_cell.length_b   1.000
_cell.length_c   1.000
_cell.angle_alpha   90.00
_cell.angle_beta   90.00
_cell.angle_gamma   90.00
#
_symmetry.space_group_name_H-M   'P 1'
#
loop_
_entity.id
_entity.type
_entity.pdbx_description
1 polymer ?
#
loop_
_entity_poly.entity_id
_entity_poly.type
_entity_poly.pdbx_seq_one_letter_code
_entity_poly.pdbx_strand_id
1 'polypeptide(L)'
;MDRSKVHICTARIPKDAPQTNLLSSLSSSGSLAMPIETFWPNGKRLRVKFLRGGSQKVRNKVMFYAQQWEQYANIDFRFVESGPTDIRISFDWGEGSWSYIGTTNSRIPENEPTMNFGWFDNNTRDQEFSRTIIHEFGHALGCIHEHQSPNVTINWDKSKVYEYFAGPPNYWPPGDVDRNLFSKYDIATTRASAFDDRSIMLYFFPPELTTDGKGSSNNVILSPTDKEFIGMIYPFQTRSSGIWSTREARDWFPPVALNAKQILFNTEYLTKPQLALGLNELDIDEAHDVRVKIFADRVTTKDFIVRIDAWDDTALYSGGATWVEFDQNDSDYQVAVGTYKVVAPPSQTNSMHITFSSAYQEEPKIIVWLSSLNMSKERNIRIAAYADNIKPDGFDIHIDTWSDSILHGATATWIAYPSSKDGVTSGNDDTSHHRDWYPAQLNNGHKLTYNTLYDKVPKVYVAINRLDFDAARNVRFKAFASDETEKGFQWNVNSWSDSLCYGAGVGWIAFG
;
A
#
# COMPACT_ATOMS: atom_id res chain seq x y z
N MET A 1 30.87 -30.25 -23.30
CA MET A 1 29.91 -29.44 -22.52
C MET A 1 30.34 -27.99 -22.68
N ASP A 2 29.51 -27.19 -23.35
CA ASP A 2 29.76 -25.78 -23.61
C ASP A 2 29.85 -25.01 -22.28
N ARG A 3 31.03 -24.48 -21.98
CA ARG A 3 31.34 -23.73 -20.75
C ARG A 3 30.98 -22.27 -20.96
N SER A 4 29.72 -21.96 -21.22
CA SER A 4 29.23 -20.59 -21.12
C SER A 4 29.35 -20.16 -19.65
N LYS A 5 30.48 -19.54 -19.28
CA LYS A 5 30.74 -19.03 -17.95
C LYS A 5 29.68 -17.98 -17.62
N VAL A 6 28.87 -18.24 -16.59
CA VAL A 6 27.83 -17.29 -16.14
C VAL A 6 28.53 -16.06 -15.57
N HIS A 7 28.10 -14.87 -16.00
CA HIS A 7 28.62 -13.62 -15.47
C HIS A 7 28.11 -13.38 -14.04
N ILE A 8 29.01 -13.06 -13.11
CA ILE A 8 28.66 -12.83 -11.70
C ILE A 8 28.70 -11.33 -11.41
N CYS A 9 27.58 -10.83 -10.88
CA CYS A 9 27.34 -9.45 -10.42
C CYS A 9 28.12 -9.14 -9.13
N THR A 10 28.19 -7.88 -8.69
CA THR A 10 28.73 -7.50 -7.37
C THR A 10 28.02 -6.33 -6.72
N ALA A 11 27.75 -6.42 -5.42
CA ALA A 11 27.33 -5.27 -4.63
C ALA A 11 28.53 -4.41 -4.23
N ARG A 12 28.37 -3.07 -4.25
CA ARG A 12 29.39 -2.13 -3.76
C ARG A 12 28.90 -1.37 -2.52
N ILE A 13 29.83 -1.12 -1.60
CA ILE A 13 29.64 -0.28 -0.42
C ILE A 13 30.64 0.87 -0.53
N PRO A 14 30.26 2.14 -0.25
CA PRO A 14 31.19 3.26 -0.25
C PRO A 14 32.39 3.03 0.69
N LYS A 15 33.58 3.52 0.29
CA LYS A 15 34.84 3.30 1.03
C LYS A 15 34.85 3.89 2.45
N ASP A 16 33.98 4.86 2.70
CA ASP A 16 33.79 5.60 3.94
C ASP A 16 32.63 5.07 4.80
N ALA A 17 31.92 4.01 4.35
CA ALA A 17 30.91 3.36 5.17
C ALA A 17 31.58 2.60 6.35
N PRO A 18 31.00 2.64 7.56
CA PRO A 18 31.61 2.03 8.75
C PRO A 18 31.83 0.51 8.55
N GLN A 19 33.04 0.04 8.89
CA GLN A 19 33.47 -1.37 8.79
C GLN A 19 32.68 -2.35 9.67
N THR A 20 31.82 -1.85 10.57
CA THR A 20 31.06 -2.64 11.55
C THR A 20 30.07 -3.63 10.95
N ASN A 21 29.81 -3.57 9.63
CA ASN A 21 28.91 -4.50 8.93
C ASN A 21 29.58 -5.83 8.53
N LEU A 22 30.87 -6.03 8.86
CA LEU A 22 31.64 -7.23 8.52
C LEU A 22 32.55 -7.65 9.68
N LEU A 23 32.18 -8.67 10.50
CA LEU A 23 33.04 -9.78 10.98
C LEU A 23 32.57 -10.59 12.22
N SER A 24 33.17 -11.80 12.28
CA SER A 24 33.34 -12.87 13.30
C SER A 24 32.11 -13.54 13.95
N SER A 25 31.87 -14.76 13.44
CA SER A 25 31.02 -15.85 13.92
C SER A 25 30.60 -15.84 15.38
N LEU A 26 29.29 -15.83 15.63
CA LEU A 26 28.63 -16.60 16.68
C LEU A 26 27.15 -16.85 16.28
N SER A 27 26.70 -18.06 16.54
CA SER A 27 25.49 -18.71 16.00
C SER A 27 24.18 -18.24 16.65
N SER A 28 23.17 -17.89 15.86
CA SER A 28 21.77 -18.39 16.00
C SER A 28 20.80 -17.77 14.97
N SER A 29 20.33 -18.64 14.04
CA SER A 29 19.03 -18.74 13.34
C SER A 29 18.18 -17.51 12.90
N GLY A 30 18.01 -17.35 11.57
CA GLY A 30 16.93 -16.66 10.80
C GLY A 30 17.37 -15.76 9.62
N SER A 31 17.30 -16.24 8.34
CA SER A 31 17.94 -15.78 7.04
C SER A 31 17.39 -14.51 6.35
N LEU A 32 18.09 -13.96 5.29
CA LEU A 32 18.01 -12.79 4.31
C LEU A 32 18.33 -11.35 4.75
N ALA A 33 19.54 -11.07 5.21
CA ALA A 33 19.89 -9.89 6.00
C ALA A 33 20.00 -8.48 5.30
N MET A 34 19.24 -7.42 5.63
CA MET A 34 19.50 -6.01 5.17
C MET A 34 19.71 -4.90 6.25
N PRO A 35 20.77 -4.04 6.19
CA PRO A 35 20.95 -2.91 7.11
C PRO A 35 19.81 -1.89 7.07
N ILE A 36 19.07 -1.74 8.17
CA ILE A 36 17.83 -0.94 8.27
C ILE A 36 17.99 0.51 7.75
N GLU A 37 19.19 1.08 7.87
CA GLU A 37 19.49 2.48 7.50
C GLU A 37 19.63 2.70 5.98
N THR A 38 19.65 1.64 5.18
CA THR A 38 19.95 1.74 3.73
C THR A 38 18.72 1.76 2.84
N PHE A 39 17.50 1.61 3.37
CA PHE A 39 16.29 1.67 2.55
C PHE A 39 15.94 3.08 2.13
N TRP A 40 15.37 3.18 0.93
CA TRP A 40 14.73 4.41 0.50
C TRP A 40 13.46 4.65 1.34
N PRO A 41 13.01 5.91 1.47
CA PRO A 41 11.67 6.19 1.95
C PRO A 41 10.62 5.42 1.13
N ASN A 42 9.65 4.81 1.79
CA ASN A 42 8.57 4.09 1.12
C ASN A 42 7.77 5.03 0.19
N GLY A 43 7.40 4.56 -1.00
CA GLY A 43 6.74 5.36 -2.03
C GLY A 43 7.66 6.33 -2.78
N LYS A 44 9.00 6.27 -2.57
CA LYS A 44 9.92 7.19 -3.23
C LYS A 44 9.96 6.96 -4.76
N ARG A 45 9.83 8.08 -5.49
CA ARG A 45 10.14 8.16 -6.92
C ARG A 45 11.66 8.32 -7.11
N LEU A 46 12.35 7.22 -7.41
CA LEU A 46 13.79 7.18 -7.65
C LEU A 46 14.12 7.64 -9.05
N ARG A 47 14.86 8.74 -9.17
CA ARG A 47 15.28 9.26 -10.47
C ARG A 47 16.49 8.49 -10.98
N VAL A 48 16.32 7.81 -12.10
CA VAL A 48 17.34 6.97 -12.73
C VAL A 48 17.86 7.65 -13.99
N LYS A 49 19.18 7.73 -14.16
CA LYS A 49 19.78 8.31 -15.37
C LYS A 49 20.78 7.36 -16.00
N PHE A 50 20.70 7.23 -17.32
CA PHE A 50 21.78 6.62 -18.11
C PHE A 50 22.92 7.63 -18.26
N LEU A 51 23.97 7.46 -17.46
CA LEU A 51 25.09 8.40 -17.40
C LEU A 51 25.95 8.33 -18.67
N ARG A 52 26.25 7.11 -19.15
CA ARG A 52 27.00 6.90 -20.40
C ARG A 52 26.82 5.48 -20.94
N GLY A 53 26.95 5.33 -22.25
CA GLY A 53 26.92 4.04 -22.95
C GLY A 53 25.50 3.45 -23.14
N GLY A 54 25.45 2.21 -23.63
CA GLY A 54 24.21 1.46 -23.86
C GLY A 54 23.44 1.90 -25.11
N SER A 55 23.10 0.96 -25.99
CA SER A 55 22.20 1.23 -27.11
C SER A 55 20.77 1.50 -26.62
N GLN A 56 19.93 2.10 -27.47
CA GLN A 56 18.52 2.30 -27.14
C GLN A 56 17.82 0.98 -26.76
N LYS A 57 18.15 -0.12 -27.47
CA LYS A 57 17.60 -1.44 -27.17
C LYS A 57 17.97 -1.89 -25.75
N VAL A 58 19.25 -1.76 -25.38
CA VAL A 58 19.74 -2.14 -24.05
C VAL A 58 19.09 -1.26 -22.97
N ARG A 59 19.05 0.07 -23.18
CA ARG A 59 18.41 1.01 -22.24
C ARG A 59 16.93 0.68 -22.04
N ASN A 60 16.20 0.36 -23.11
CA ASN A 60 14.79 -0.07 -23.04
C ASN A 60 14.63 -1.36 -22.23
N LYS A 61 15.55 -2.33 -22.35
CA LYS A 61 15.55 -3.53 -21.53
C LYS A 61 15.83 -3.23 -20.06
N VAL A 62 16.76 -2.32 -19.76
CA VAL A 62 17.03 -1.85 -18.40
C VAL A 62 15.77 -1.25 -17.77
N MET A 63 15.09 -0.34 -18.47
CA MET A 63 13.83 0.25 -17.99
C MET A 63 12.80 -0.85 -17.69
N PHE A 64 12.54 -1.72 -18.66
CA PHE A 64 11.54 -2.78 -18.52
C PHE A 64 11.81 -3.74 -17.34
N TYR A 65 13.05 -4.21 -17.18
CA TYR A 65 13.38 -5.18 -16.13
C TYR A 65 13.58 -4.54 -14.75
N ALA A 66 14.04 -3.29 -14.67
CA ALA A 66 14.09 -2.54 -13.42
C ALA A 66 12.68 -2.40 -12.81
N GLN A 67 11.71 -2.06 -13.64
CA GLN A 67 10.32 -1.85 -13.25
C GLN A 67 9.58 -3.13 -12.83
N GLN A 68 10.22 -4.31 -12.92
CA GLN A 68 9.62 -5.54 -12.37
C GLN A 68 9.52 -5.49 -10.85
N TRP A 69 10.42 -4.77 -10.16
CA TRP A 69 10.33 -4.54 -8.73
C TRP A 69 9.10 -3.72 -8.33
N GLU A 70 8.68 -2.75 -9.16
CA GLU A 70 7.53 -1.86 -8.90
C GLU A 70 6.18 -2.58 -8.86
N GLN A 71 6.13 -3.87 -9.19
CA GLN A 71 4.94 -4.71 -9.04
C GLN A 71 4.78 -5.24 -7.61
N TYR A 72 5.87 -5.25 -6.83
CA TYR A 72 5.93 -5.84 -5.49
C TYR A 72 6.43 -4.84 -4.44
N ALA A 73 7.15 -3.81 -4.86
CA ALA A 73 7.71 -2.75 -4.03
C ALA A 73 7.07 -1.40 -4.39
N ASN A 74 6.68 -0.65 -3.37
CA ASN A 74 6.24 0.73 -3.47
C ASN A 74 7.42 1.68 -3.65
N ILE A 75 8.06 1.54 -4.78
CA ILE A 75 9.11 2.39 -5.32
C ILE A 75 8.76 2.62 -6.78
N ASP A 76 9.24 3.72 -7.33
CA ASP A 76 8.92 4.13 -8.68
C ASP A 76 10.18 4.68 -9.37
N PHE A 77 10.69 3.96 -10.35
CA PHE A 77 11.87 4.30 -11.12
C PHE A 77 11.52 5.26 -12.26
N ARG A 78 11.82 6.54 -12.04
CA ARG A 78 11.65 7.60 -13.04
C ARG A 78 12.93 7.80 -13.83
N PHE A 79 12.94 7.29 -15.06
CA PHE A 79 14.05 7.51 -15.98
C PHE A 79 14.06 8.96 -16.50
N VAL A 80 15.11 9.70 -16.19
CA VAL A 80 15.24 11.14 -16.49
C VAL A 80 16.46 11.43 -17.36
N GLU A 81 16.31 12.40 -18.27
CA GLU A 81 17.41 12.86 -19.13
C GLU A 81 18.28 13.94 -18.45
N SER A 82 17.69 14.72 -17.52
CA SER A 82 18.35 15.84 -16.84
C SER A 82 17.82 16.05 -15.41
N GLY A 83 18.52 16.88 -14.63
CA GLY A 83 18.20 17.18 -13.23
C GLY A 83 18.91 16.25 -12.22
N PRO A 84 18.60 16.38 -10.92
CA PRO A 84 19.20 15.57 -9.88
C PRO A 84 18.79 14.10 -10.02
N THR A 85 19.68 13.19 -9.64
CA THR A 85 19.51 11.74 -9.85
C THR A 85 19.77 10.96 -8.58
N ASP A 86 19.00 9.89 -8.36
CA ASP A 86 19.18 8.97 -7.26
C ASP A 86 20.05 7.78 -7.69
N ILE A 87 19.86 7.26 -8.92
CA ILE A 87 20.62 6.13 -9.50
C ILE A 87 21.21 6.54 -10.85
N ARG A 88 22.48 6.19 -11.10
CA ARG A 88 23.22 6.55 -12.34
C ARG A 88 23.86 5.33 -12.97
N ILE A 89 23.45 4.99 -14.19
CA ILE A 89 23.82 3.74 -14.87
C ILE A 89 24.89 4.00 -15.92
N SER A 90 25.98 3.24 -15.88
CA SER A 90 26.96 3.12 -16.98
C SER A 90 26.91 1.75 -17.65
N PHE A 91 27.49 1.67 -18.85
CA PHE A 91 27.68 0.43 -19.61
C PHE A 91 29.16 0.27 -19.96
N ASP A 92 30.02 0.40 -18.96
CA ASP A 92 31.47 0.30 -19.12
C ASP A 92 31.83 -1.19 -19.30
N TRP A 93 32.13 -1.56 -20.54
CA TRP A 93 32.34 -2.96 -20.95
C TRP A 93 33.56 -3.57 -20.28
N GLY A 94 33.41 -4.78 -19.72
CA GLY A 94 34.48 -5.49 -19.04
C GLY A 94 34.68 -5.12 -17.57
N GLU A 95 34.05 -4.05 -17.07
CA GLU A 95 34.14 -3.59 -15.67
C GLU A 95 33.18 -4.34 -14.71
N GLY A 96 32.61 -5.46 -15.16
CA GLY A 96 31.61 -6.24 -14.44
C GLY A 96 30.24 -5.54 -14.35
N SER A 97 29.26 -6.21 -13.75
CA SER A 97 27.99 -5.59 -13.38
C SER A 97 27.92 -5.44 -11.87
N TRP A 98 27.46 -4.27 -11.43
CA TRP A 98 27.44 -3.91 -10.02
C TRP A 98 26.50 -2.76 -9.73
N SER A 99 26.11 -2.64 -8.46
CA SER A 99 25.34 -1.50 -7.94
C SER A 99 25.72 -1.20 -6.49
N TYR A 100 25.63 0.07 -6.11
CA TYR A 100 25.64 0.46 -4.70
C TYR A 100 24.31 0.13 -4.01
N ILE A 101 24.38 -0.15 -2.72
CA ILE A 101 23.24 -0.64 -1.94
C ILE A 101 22.34 0.52 -1.48
N GLY A 102 21.08 0.55 -1.90
CA GLY A 102 20.06 1.45 -1.33
C GLY A 102 20.43 2.94 -1.32
N THR A 103 20.16 3.64 -0.22
CA THR A 103 20.45 5.09 -0.05
C THR A 103 21.93 5.45 -0.11
N THR A 104 22.86 4.47 -0.09
CA THR A 104 24.29 4.76 -0.26
C THR A 104 24.61 5.34 -1.64
N ASN A 105 23.74 5.13 -2.63
CA ASN A 105 23.79 5.80 -3.94
C ASN A 105 23.88 7.34 -3.81
N SER A 106 23.26 7.92 -2.78
CA SER A 106 23.27 9.37 -2.53
C SER A 106 24.62 9.92 -2.04
N ARG A 107 25.57 9.05 -1.67
CA ARG A 107 26.92 9.45 -1.24
C ARG A 107 27.91 9.53 -2.41
N ILE A 108 27.52 9.05 -3.58
CA ILE A 108 28.38 8.99 -4.75
C ILE A 108 28.26 10.31 -5.53
N PRO A 109 29.39 10.91 -6.00
CA PRO A 109 29.36 12.12 -6.83
C PRO A 109 28.42 12.01 -8.05
N GLU A 110 27.76 13.12 -8.43
CA GLU A 110 26.76 13.13 -9.51
C GLU A 110 27.34 12.76 -10.90
N ASN A 111 28.65 12.95 -11.11
CA ASN A 111 29.34 12.63 -12.35
C ASN A 111 29.88 11.18 -12.39
N GLU A 112 29.67 10.40 -11.34
CA GLU A 112 30.10 9.00 -11.24
C GLU A 112 28.90 8.03 -11.31
N PRO A 113 29.07 6.86 -11.94
CA PRO A 113 28.01 5.85 -11.96
C PRO A 113 27.78 5.27 -10.57
N THR A 114 26.54 4.95 -10.26
CA THR A 114 26.16 4.17 -9.07
C THR A 114 25.76 2.73 -9.39
N MET A 115 25.66 2.41 -10.68
CA MET A 115 25.41 1.08 -11.21
C MET A 115 26.11 0.93 -12.56
N ASN A 116 26.62 -0.27 -12.87
CA ASN A 116 27.19 -0.60 -14.17
C ASN A 116 26.61 -1.92 -14.70
N PHE A 117 26.42 -2.00 -16.01
CA PHE A 117 26.18 -3.25 -16.73
C PHE A 117 27.30 -3.53 -17.72
N GLY A 118 28.17 -4.49 -17.39
CA GLY A 118 29.48 -4.63 -18.05
C GLY A 118 29.54 -5.53 -19.28
N TRP A 119 28.44 -6.18 -19.69
CA TRP A 119 28.47 -7.19 -20.77
C TRP A 119 27.23 -7.20 -21.67
N PHE A 120 26.37 -6.19 -21.56
CA PHE A 120 25.17 -6.11 -22.41
C PHE A 120 25.46 -5.51 -23.78
N ASP A 121 24.93 -6.16 -24.80
CA ASP A 121 24.93 -5.72 -26.19
C ASP A 121 23.56 -5.94 -26.84
N ASN A 122 23.45 -5.64 -28.14
CA ASN A 122 22.20 -5.82 -28.89
C ASN A 122 21.79 -7.30 -29.11
N ASN A 123 22.69 -8.26 -28.84
CA ASN A 123 22.48 -9.70 -29.04
C ASN A 123 22.21 -10.44 -27.73
N THR A 124 22.34 -9.75 -26.59
CA THR A 124 22.05 -10.28 -25.26
C THR A 124 20.62 -10.82 -25.20
N ARG A 125 20.46 -12.02 -24.63
CA ARG A 125 19.17 -12.70 -24.50
C ARG A 125 18.34 -12.08 -23.38
N ASP A 126 17.02 -12.12 -23.52
CA ASP A 126 16.07 -11.60 -22.53
C ASP A 126 16.24 -12.22 -21.13
N GLN A 127 16.59 -13.50 -21.04
CA GLN A 127 16.89 -14.15 -19.76
C GLN A 127 18.09 -13.53 -19.04
N GLU A 128 19.11 -13.11 -19.78
CA GLU A 128 20.33 -12.50 -19.22
C GLU A 128 20.08 -11.03 -18.85
N PHE A 129 19.27 -10.31 -19.64
CA PHE A 129 18.76 -9.01 -19.23
C PHE A 129 17.95 -9.11 -17.94
N SER A 130 16.97 -10.02 -17.89
CA SER A 130 16.10 -10.24 -16.73
C SER A 130 16.91 -10.54 -15.48
N ARG A 131 17.80 -11.54 -15.55
CA ARG A 131 18.67 -11.94 -14.45
C ARG A 131 19.46 -10.77 -13.88
N THR A 132 20.28 -10.15 -14.73
CA THR A 132 21.29 -9.20 -14.28
C THR A 132 20.65 -7.85 -13.92
N ILE A 133 19.65 -7.37 -14.68
CA ILE A 133 18.99 -6.09 -14.36
C ILE A 133 18.19 -6.18 -13.07
N ILE A 134 17.37 -7.23 -12.90
CA ILE A 134 16.57 -7.37 -11.68
C ILE A 134 17.49 -7.50 -10.45
N HIS A 135 18.59 -8.25 -10.57
CA HIS A 135 19.59 -8.40 -9.51
C HIS A 135 20.24 -7.06 -9.11
N GLU A 136 20.77 -6.30 -10.08
CA GLU A 136 21.42 -5.02 -9.77
C GLU A 136 20.44 -3.98 -9.22
N PHE A 137 19.20 -3.97 -9.70
CA PHE A 137 18.16 -3.11 -9.12
C PHE A 137 17.71 -3.59 -7.73
N GLY A 138 17.84 -4.88 -7.42
CA GLY A 138 17.69 -5.38 -6.05
C GLY A 138 18.69 -4.72 -5.10
N HIS A 139 19.97 -4.65 -5.50
CA HIS A 139 20.97 -3.89 -4.75
C HIS A 139 20.62 -2.41 -4.63
N ALA A 140 20.21 -1.77 -5.72
CA ALA A 140 19.80 -0.36 -5.69
C ALA A 140 18.61 -0.11 -4.73
N LEU A 141 17.79 -1.12 -4.45
CA LEU A 141 16.70 -1.09 -3.47
C LEU A 141 17.13 -1.47 -2.04
N GLY A 142 18.36 -1.91 -1.83
CA GLY A 142 18.89 -2.28 -0.51
C GLY A 142 19.07 -3.78 -0.29
N CYS A 143 18.69 -4.63 -1.24
CA CYS A 143 18.88 -6.07 -1.12
C CYS A 143 20.37 -6.44 -1.16
N ILE A 144 20.77 -7.39 -0.34
CA ILE A 144 22.11 -8.00 -0.36
C ILE A 144 22.06 -9.35 -1.07
N HIS A 145 23.20 -10.02 -1.21
CA HIS A 145 23.21 -11.37 -1.77
C HIS A 145 22.71 -12.45 -0.80
N GLU A 146 21.94 -13.38 -1.35
CA GLU A 146 21.34 -14.51 -0.62
C GLU A 146 22.41 -15.44 -0.01
N HIS A 147 23.50 -15.71 -0.74
CA HIS A 147 24.61 -16.55 -0.25
C HIS A 147 25.41 -15.91 0.89
N GLN A 148 25.28 -14.60 1.10
CA GLN A 148 25.92 -13.88 2.21
C GLN A 148 24.99 -13.71 3.42
N SER A 149 23.76 -14.22 3.32
CA SER A 149 22.85 -14.35 4.45
C SER A 149 23.52 -15.10 5.60
N PRO A 150 23.43 -14.62 6.86
CA PRO A 150 24.03 -15.28 8.01
C PRO A 150 23.53 -16.71 8.26
N ASN A 151 22.47 -17.11 7.57
CA ASN A 151 21.72 -18.33 7.86
C ASN A 151 21.77 -19.39 6.76
N VAL A 152 22.63 -19.17 5.76
CA VAL A 152 23.01 -20.22 4.84
C VAL A 152 24.45 -20.63 5.12
N THR A 153 24.68 -21.92 5.28
CA THR A 153 26.04 -22.48 5.26
C THR A 153 26.23 -23.15 3.91
N ILE A 154 27.10 -22.57 3.08
CA ILE A 154 27.51 -23.18 1.82
C ILE A 154 28.87 -23.83 2.07
N ASN A 155 28.98 -25.12 1.74
CA ASN A 155 30.16 -25.94 2.00
C ASN A 155 31.23 -25.69 0.92
N TRP A 156 31.70 -24.44 0.81
CA TRP A 156 32.65 -24.00 -0.22
C TRP A 156 33.95 -24.82 -0.23
N ASP A 157 34.35 -25.29 -1.40
CA ASP A 157 35.72 -25.71 -1.69
C ASP A 157 36.54 -24.45 -1.99
N LYS A 158 37.03 -23.80 -0.93
CA LYS A 158 37.67 -22.47 -1.03
C LYS A 158 38.81 -22.43 -2.05
N SER A 159 39.58 -23.51 -2.19
CA SER A 159 40.67 -23.58 -3.17
C SER A 159 40.15 -23.44 -4.59
N LYS A 160 39.11 -24.21 -4.93
CA LYS A 160 38.48 -24.14 -6.26
C LYS A 160 37.75 -22.83 -6.49
N VAL A 161 37.15 -22.25 -5.45
CA VAL A 161 36.51 -20.94 -5.53
C VAL A 161 37.53 -19.87 -5.92
N TYR A 162 38.67 -19.79 -5.23
CA TYR A 162 39.71 -18.81 -5.60
C TYR A 162 40.22 -19.01 -7.03
N GLU A 163 40.47 -20.25 -7.44
CA GLU A 163 40.90 -20.56 -8.80
C GLU A 163 39.85 -20.15 -9.85
N TYR A 164 38.57 -20.42 -9.58
CA TYR A 164 37.47 -20.11 -10.48
C TYR A 164 37.31 -18.60 -10.69
N PHE A 165 37.26 -17.83 -9.59
CA PHE A 165 37.01 -16.39 -9.62
C PHE A 165 38.24 -15.55 -10.00
N ALA A 166 39.46 -16.11 -9.92
CA ALA A 166 40.66 -15.50 -10.48
C ALA A 166 40.68 -15.52 -12.02
N GLY A 167 39.88 -16.41 -12.64
CA GLY A 167 39.75 -16.48 -14.09
C GLY A 167 38.78 -15.45 -14.69
N PRO A 168 38.74 -15.32 -16.04
CA PRO A 168 37.72 -14.52 -16.70
C PRO A 168 36.31 -15.06 -16.40
N PRO A 169 35.30 -14.17 -16.30
CA PRO A 169 35.39 -12.72 -16.56
C PRO A 169 35.74 -11.86 -15.33
N ASN A 170 35.85 -12.45 -14.14
CA ASN A 170 35.91 -11.70 -12.88
C ASN A 170 37.31 -11.18 -12.52
N TYR A 171 38.35 -12.01 -12.70
CA TYR A 171 39.73 -11.66 -12.34
C TYR A 171 39.89 -11.18 -10.88
N TRP A 172 39.16 -11.77 -9.94
CA TRP A 172 39.15 -11.32 -8.55
C TRP A 172 40.41 -11.76 -7.78
N PRO A 173 41.07 -10.85 -7.06
CA PRO A 173 42.06 -11.23 -6.05
C PRO A 173 41.37 -11.94 -4.86
N PRO A 174 42.11 -12.72 -4.06
CA PRO A 174 41.54 -13.47 -2.94
C PRO A 174 40.70 -12.63 -1.97
N GLY A 175 41.14 -11.41 -1.65
CA GLY A 175 40.38 -10.52 -0.74
C GLY A 175 39.02 -10.07 -1.28
N ASP A 176 38.84 -10.06 -2.61
CA ASP A 176 37.55 -9.77 -3.23
C ASP A 176 36.64 -10.99 -3.21
N VAL A 177 37.19 -12.19 -3.39
CA VAL A 177 36.46 -13.45 -3.19
C VAL A 177 35.98 -13.57 -1.74
N ASP A 178 36.85 -13.27 -0.78
CA ASP A 178 36.48 -13.25 0.64
C ASP A 178 35.30 -12.32 0.89
N ARG A 179 35.39 -11.07 0.42
CA ARG A 179 34.39 -10.03 0.68
C ARG A 179 33.06 -10.28 -0.05
N ASN A 180 33.10 -10.72 -1.30
CA ASN A 180 31.91 -10.81 -2.16
C ASN A 180 31.22 -12.18 -2.05
N LEU A 181 31.93 -13.22 -1.60
CA LEU A 181 31.41 -14.58 -1.55
C LEU A 181 31.36 -15.19 -0.14
N PHE A 182 32.43 -15.05 0.65
CA PHE A 182 32.52 -15.76 1.94
C PHE A 182 31.99 -14.95 3.11
N SER A 183 32.14 -13.62 3.08
CA SER A 183 31.66 -12.74 4.14
C SER A 183 30.15 -12.84 4.31
N LYS A 184 29.71 -12.82 5.58
CA LYS A 184 28.32 -12.85 6.00
C LYS A 184 27.91 -11.53 6.63
N TYR A 185 26.65 -11.16 6.48
CA TYR A 185 26.05 -10.00 7.16
C TYR A 185 25.59 -10.34 8.58
N ASP A 186 25.56 -9.35 9.48
CA ASP A 186 25.17 -9.52 10.90
C ASP A 186 23.66 -9.47 11.11
N ILE A 187 23.11 -10.51 11.75
CA ILE A 187 21.69 -10.67 12.10
C ILE A 187 21.15 -9.45 12.88
N ALA A 188 21.94 -8.84 13.76
CA ALA A 188 21.45 -7.77 14.64
C ALA A 188 21.12 -6.47 13.88
N THR A 189 21.78 -6.24 12.74
CA THR A 189 21.57 -5.03 11.94
C THR A 189 20.68 -5.28 10.74
N THR A 190 20.18 -6.51 10.55
CA THR A 190 19.59 -6.92 9.29
C THR A 190 18.19 -7.52 9.34
N ARG A 191 17.28 -7.02 8.49
CA ARG A 191 15.93 -7.60 8.28
C ARG A 191 15.98 -8.71 7.25
N ALA A 192 15.33 -9.85 7.53
CA ALA A 192 15.68 -11.10 6.87
C ALA A 192 14.54 -12.15 6.70
N SER A 193 14.40 -12.76 5.50
CA SER A 193 13.58 -13.96 5.16
C SER A 193 14.35 -15.30 5.04
N ALA A 194 13.73 -16.46 5.28
CA ALA A 194 14.38 -17.79 5.13
C ALA A 194 15.15 -18.00 3.80
N PHE A 195 16.20 -18.83 3.83
CA PHE A 195 17.09 -19.03 2.66
C PHE A 195 16.29 -19.52 1.45
N ASP A 196 16.46 -18.84 0.31
CA ASP A 196 15.76 -19.14 -0.93
C ASP A 196 16.74 -19.46 -2.07
N ASP A 197 16.81 -20.74 -2.45
CA ASP A 197 17.65 -21.22 -3.55
C ASP A 197 17.19 -20.69 -4.93
N ARG A 198 15.99 -20.09 -5.00
CA ARG A 198 15.43 -19.47 -6.20
C ARG A 198 15.48 -17.94 -6.19
N SER A 199 16.01 -17.31 -5.14
CA SER A 199 16.10 -15.85 -5.06
C SER A 199 16.90 -15.30 -6.24
N ILE A 200 16.44 -14.19 -6.81
CA ILE A 200 17.18 -13.44 -7.82
C ILE A 200 18.50 -12.89 -7.27
N MET A 201 18.61 -12.73 -5.94
CA MET A 201 19.80 -12.23 -5.25
C MET A 201 20.83 -13.32 -4.96
N LEU A 202 20.57 -14.59 -5.32
CA LEU A 202 21.53 -15.68 -5.17
C LEU A 202 22.50 -15.71 -6.36
N TYR A 203 23.80 -15.73 -6.08
CA TYR A 203 24.79 -15.98 -7.13
C TYR A 203 24.65 -17.38 -7.70
N PHE A 204 24.80 -17.47 -9.02
CA PHE A 204 25.11 -18.73 -9.66
C PHE A 204 26.50 -19.20 -9.22
N PHE A 205 26.59 -20.42 -8.72
CA PHE A 205 27.85 -21.13 -8.53
C PHE A 205 27.67 -22.61 -8.88
N PRO A 206 28.59 -23.21 -9.66
CA PRO A 206 28.44 -24.59 -10.09
C PRO A 206 28.85 -25.56 -8.96
N PRO A 207 28.33 -26.80 -8.97
CA PRO A 207 28.51 -27.76 -7.87
C PRO A 207 29.97 -28.09 -7.57
N GLU A 208 30.87 -27.96 -8.56
CA GLU A 208 32.30 -28.21 -8.42
C GLU A 208 32.99 -27.25 -7.43
N LEU A 209 32.38 -26.10 -7.14
CA LEU A 209 32.89 -25.13 -6.16
C LEU A 209 32.52 -25.48 -4.70
N THR A 210 31.83 -26.59 -4.49
CA THR A 210 31.41 -27.04 -3.15
C THR A 210 31.94 -28.44 -2.86
N THR A 211 32.11 -28.72 -1.57
CA THR A 211 32.61 -30.02 -1.08
C THR A 211 31.53 -31.10 -1.04
N ASP A 212 30.26 -30.71 -1.06
CA ASP A 212 29.09 -31.61 -1.09
C ASP A 212 28.45 -31.73 -2.48
N GLY A 213 29.03 -31.09 -3.51
CA GLY A 213 28.58 -31.17 -4.89
C GLY A 213 27.24 -30.45 -5.15
N LYS A 214 26.86 -29.48 -4.32
CA LYS A 214 25.64 -28.69 -4.47
C LYS A 214 25.95 -27.32 -5.08
N GLY A 215 25.46 -27.06 -6.28
CA GLY A 215 25.49 -25.73 -6.90
C GLY A 215 24.20 -24.95 -6.66
N SER A 216 24.10 -23.76 -7.24
CA SER A 216 22.86 -22.99 -7.32
C SER A 216 22.29 -22.97 -8.73
N SER A 217 21.00 -22.66 -8.82
CA SER A 217 20.30 -22.48 -10.08
C SER A 217 20.62 -21.13 -10.72
N ASN A 218 20.49 -21.04 -12.05
CA ASN A 218 20.54 -19.75 -12.74
C ASN A 218 19.18 -19.07 -12.64
N ASN A 219 18.94 -18.34 -11.55
CA ASN A 219 17.69 -17.66 -11.28
C ASN A 219 17.57 -16.41 -12.17
N VAL A 220 16.50 -16.31 -12.96
CA VAL A 220 16.34 -15.24 -13.96
C VAL A 220 15.10 -14.36 -13.75
N ILE A 221 14.33 -14.62 -12.69
CA ILE A 221 13.12 -13.89 -12.30
C ILE A 221 13.04 -13.78 -10.77
N LEU A 222 12.20 -12.87 -10.27
CA LEU A 222 11.87 -12.78 -8.83
C LEU A 222 11.19 -14.06 -8.34
N SER A 223 11.67 -14.61 -7.23
CA SER A 223 11.03 -15.71 -6.52
C SER A 223 9.79 -15.22 -5.74
N PRO A 224 8.90 -16.12 -5.26
CA PRO A 224 7.84 -15.74 -4.32
C PRO A 224 8.38 -15.03 -3.08
N THR A 225 9.52 -15.49 -2.56
CA THR A 225 10.16 -14.91 -1.36
C THR A 225 10.69 -13.52 -1.65
N ASP A 226 11.33 -13.27 -2.79
CA ASP A 226 11.80 -11.94 -3.19
C ASP A 226 10.65 -10.93 -3.22
N LYS A 227 9.49 -11.35 -3.76
CA LYS A 227 8.28 -10.53 -3.90
C LYS A 227 7.64 -10.20 -2.55
N GLU A 228 7.50 -11.20 -1.68
CA GLU A 228 6.96 -11.01 -0.34
C GLU A 228 7.88 -10.12 0.51
N PHE A 229 9.18 -10.43 0.49
CA PHE A 229 10.17 -9.69 1.25
C PHE A 229 10.23 -8.22 0.86
N ILE A 230 10.33 -7.92 -0.44
CA ILE A 230 10.41 -6.52 -0.88
C ILE A 230 9.09 -5.76 -0.62
N GLY A 231 7.94 -6.44 -0.67
CA GLY A 231 6.64 -5.85 -0.34
C GLY A 231 6.48 -5.54 1.15
N MET A 232 7.17 -6.25 2.04
CA MET A 232 7.24 -5.89 3.47
C MET A 232 8.13 -4.66 3.72
N ILE A 233 9.15 -4.44 2.89
CA ILE A 233 10.08 -3.31 3.02
C ILE A 233 9.50 -2.05 2.39
N TYR A 234 8.91 -2.20 1.21
CA TYR A 234 8.26 -1.13 0.46
C TYR A 234 6.78 -1.47 0.24
N PRO A 235 5.92 -1.41 1.28
CA PRO A 235 4.51 -1.74 1.12
C PRO A 235 3.80 -0.70 0.25
N PHE A 236 3.02 -1.15 -0.73
CA PHE A 236 2.15 -0.28 -1.53
C PHE A 236 1.22 0.52 -0.63
N GLN A 237 0.96 1.77 -1.01
CA GLN A 237 -0.07 2.59 -0.38
C GLN A 237 -1.49 2.07 -0.68
N THR A 238 -1.68 0.85 -1.20
CA THR A 238 -2.95 0.15 -1.05
C THR A 238 -3.13 -0.14 0.43
N ARG A 239 -3.80 0.77 1.13
CA ARG A 239 -4.17 0.58 2.52
C ARG A 239 -4.85 -0.78 2.66
N SER A 240 -4.47 -1.54 3.68
CA SER A 240 -5.31 -2.62 4.15
C SER A 240 -6.69 -2.03 4.47
N SER A 241 -7.71 -2.76 4.09
CA SER A 241 -9.07 -2.24 4.00
C SER A 241 -10.01 -3.41 3.80
N GLY A 242 -11.31 -3.14 3.87
CA GLY A 242 -12.27 -4.08 3.35
C GLY A 242 -13.66 -3.51 3.29
N ILE A 243 -14.54 -4.36 2.78
CA ILE A 243 -15.96 -4.15 2.74
C ILE A 243 -16.60 -5.43 3.25
N TRP A 244 -17.67 -5.30 4.02
CA TRP A 244 -18.46 -6.44 4.44
C TRP A 244 -19.94 -6.11 4.44
N SER A 245 -20.74 -7.00 3.85
CA SER A 245 -22.20 -6.99 3.98
C SER A 245 -22.65 -8.17 4.84
N THR A 246 -23.64 -7.94 5.71
CA THR A 246 -24.25 -9.02 6.49
C THR A 246 -24.85 -10.11 5.60
N ARG A 247 -25.20 -9.79 4.34
CA ARG A 247 -25.69 -10.76 3.34
C ARG A 247 -24.67 -11.83 2.96
N GLU A 248 -23.38 -11.60 3.20
CA GLU A 248 -22.34 -12.61 2.99
C GLU A 248 -22.34 -13.68 4.09
N ALA A 249 -22.88 -13.37 5.27
CA ALA A 249 -22.81 -14.23 6.44
C ALA A 249 -24.15 -14.90 6.77
N ARG A 250 -25.27 -14.35 6.28
CA ARG A 250 -26.62 -14.86 6.53
C ARG A 250 -27.60 -14.45 5.44
N ASP A 251 -28.72 -15.16 5.38
CA ASP A 251 -29.88 -14.74 4.61
C ASP A 251 -30.43 -13.39 5.11
N TRP A 252 -31.10 -12.68 4.20
CA TRP A 252 -31.67 -11.37 4.48
C TRP A 252 -32.91 -11.43 5.40
N PHE A 253 -33.57 -12.59 5.48
CA PHE A 253 -34.75 -12.83 6.32
C PHE A 253 -34.58 -14.10 7.18
N PRO A 254 -35.03 -14.10 8.45
CA PRO A 254 -35.59 -12.98 9.21
C PRO A 254 -34.56 -11.88 9.51
N PRO A 255 -34.98 -10.62 9.80
CA PRO A 255 -34.05 -9.57 10.17
C PRO A 255 -33.29 -9.92 11.45
N VAL A 256 -32.03 -9.49 11.53
CA VAL A 256 -31.15 -9.80 12.68
C VAL A 256 -30.48 -8.53 13.17
N ALA A 257 -30.77 -8.18 14.42
CA ALA A 257 -30.28 -6.96 15.05
C ALA A 257 -28.76 -6.93 15.22
N LEU A 258 -28.14 -8.02 15.69
CA LEU A 258 -26.71 -8.04 16.02
C LEU A 258 -25.91 -8.84 15.01
N ASN A 259 -24.90 -8.22 14.39
CA ASN A 259 -24.10 -8.86 13.34
C ASN A 259 -22.62 -8.60 13.58
N ALA A 260 -21.80 -9.64 13.42
CA ALA A 260 -20.35 -9.55 13.64
C ALA A 260 -19.59 -10.48 12.69
N LYS A 261 -18.41 -10.05 12.24
CA LYS A 261 -17.45 -10.87 11.49
C LYS A 261 -16.04 -10.56 11.98
N GLN A 262 -15.26 -11.61 12.23
CA GLN A 262 -13.83 -11.45 12.47
C GLN A 262 -13.13 -11.17 11.14
N ILE A 263 -12.31 -10.14 11.13
CA ILE A 263 -11.48 -9.74 10.00
C ILE A 263 -10.03 -9.92 10.42
N LEU A 264 -9.31 -10.79 9.72
CA LEU A 264 -7.87 -10.91 9.84
C LEU A 264 -7.22 -9.82 8.99
N PHE A 265 -6.23 -9.13 9.53
CA PHE A 265 -5.40 -8.24 8.73
C PHE A 265 -4.56 -9.06 7.75
N ASN A 266 -4.39 -8.55 6.52
CA ASN A 266 -3.55 -9.20 5.51
C ASN A 266 -2.10 -9.37 6.01
N THR A 267 -1.64 -8.39 6.79
CA THR A 267 -0.34 -8.39 7.46
C THR A 267 -0.55 -7.99 8.91
N GLU A 268 0.09 -8.70 9.84
CA GLU A 268 0.05 -8.34 11.26
C GLU A 268 0.72 -6.97 11.49
N TYR A 269 0.04 -6.10 12.24
CA TYR A 269 0.58 -4.80 12.62
C TYR A 269 1.50 -4.91 13.83
N LEU A 270 2.52 -4.05 13.93
CA LEU A 270 3.37 -3.98 15.12
C LEU A 270 2.62 -3.40 16.34
N THR A 271 1.68 -2.50 16.07
CA THR A 271 0.81 -1.85 17.07
C THR A 271 -0.61 -1.84 16.53
N LYS A 272 -1.59 -1.89 17.43
CA LYS A 272 -3.02 -1.85 17.08
C LYS A 272 -3.30 -0.70 16.07
N PRO A 273 -3.81 -0.98 14.86
CA PRO A 273 -4.08 0.06 13.88
C PRO A 273 -5.31 0.90 14.27
N GLN A 274 -5.41 2.09 13.68
CA GLN A 274 -6.64 2.86 13.65
C GLN A 274 -7.49 2.41 12.46
N LEU A 275 -8.81 2.36 12.65
CA LEU A 275 -9.75 1.90 11.62
C LEU A 275 -10.77 3.00 11.35
N ALA A 276 -10.86 3.46 10.11
CA ALA A 276 -11.92 4.37 9.68
C ALA A 276 -13.05 3.55 9.06
N LEU A 277 -14.24 3.51 9.68
CA LEU A 277 -15.40 2.77 9.19
C LEU A 277 -16.50 3.72 8.71
N GLY A 278 -17.15 3.38 7.59
CA GLY A 278 -18.28 4.12 7.03
C GLY A 278 -19.41 3.20 6.57
N LEU A 279 -20.65 3.60 6.82
CA LEU A 279 -21.85 2.86 6.43
C LEU A 279 -21.95 2.87 4.90
N ASN A 280 -22.09 1.69 4.28
CA ASN A 280 -22.18 1.58 2.81
C ASN A 280 -23.33 0.68 2.34
N GLU A 281 -24.08 0.03 3.23
CA GLU A 281 -25.30 -0.69 2.86
C GLU A 281 -26.28 -0.61 4.03
N LEU A 282 -27.57 -0.49 3.71
CA LEU A 282 -28.65 -0.57 4.69
C LEU A 282 -29.91 -1.15 4.04
N ASP A 283 -30.64 -1.98 4.80
CA ASP A 283 -32.00 -2.44 4.49
C ASP A 283 -32.77 -2.55 5.82
N ILE A 284 -33.58 -1.54 6.11
CA ILE A 284 -34.44 -1.43 7.30
C ILE A 284 -35.86 -1.09 6.84
N ASP A 285 -36.88 -1.68 7.48
CA ASP A 285 -38.28 -1.36 7.19
C ASP A 285 -38.74 0.02 7.63
N GLU A 286 -39.86 0.44 7.07
CA GLU A 286 -40.56 1.69 7.38
C GLU A 286 -41.32 1.62 8.72
N ALA A 287 -41.53 0.42 9.26
CA ALA A 287 -42.35 0.21 10.45
C ALA A 287 -41.64 0.67 11.75
N HIS A 288 -40.32 0.86 11.72
CA HIS A 288 -39.50 1.19 12.88
C HIS A 288 -38.54 2.33 12.57
N ASP A 289 -38.05 3.01 13.60
CA ASP A 289 -37.01 4.02 13.42
C ASP A 289 -35.75 3.40 12.80
N VAL A 290 -35.03 4.22 12.02
CA VAL A 290 -33.77 3.82 11.40
C VAL A 290 -32.68 3.89 12.45
N ARG A 291 -32.40 2.75 13.08
CA ARG A 291 -31.39 2.60 14.13
C ARG A 291 -30.31 1.59 13.74
N VAL A 292 -29.13 2.09 13.39
CA VAL A 292 -28.00 1.25 13.00
C VAL A 292 -26.69 1.88 13.45
N LYS A 293 -25.73 1.06 13.86
CA LYS A 293 -24.36 1.48 14.15
C LYS A 293 -23.37 0.48 13.58
N ILE A 294 -22.29 1.01 13.02
CA ILE A 294 -21.13 0.22 12.63
C ILE A 294 -19.93 0.61 13.49
N PHE A 295 -19.15 -0.38 13.92
CA PHE A 295 -17.95 -0.13 14.70
C PHE A 295 -17.02 -1.33 14.66
N ALA A 296 -15.74 -1.07 14.88
CA ALA A 296 -14.76 -2.11 15.11
C ALA A 296 -14.68 -2.41 16.61
N ASP A 297 -14.86 -3.68 16.97
CA ASP A 297 -14.68 -4.21 18.31
C ASP A 297 -13.43 -5.10 18.37
N ARG A 298 -12.85 -5.25 19.57
CA ARG A 298 -11.69 -6.12 19.82
C ARG A 298 -10.52 -5.99 18.83
N VAL A 299 -10.21 -4.78 18.39
CA VAL A 299 -9.07 -4.55 17.49
C VAL A 299 -7.76 -4.92 18.20
N THR A 300 -7.03 -5.86 17.62
CA THR A 300 -5.70 -6.34 18.05
C THR A 300 -4.64 -5.96 17.00
N THR A 301 -3.44 -6.54 17.06
CA THR A 301 -2.43 -6.43 16.00
C THR A 301 -2.69 -7.35 14.80
N LYS A 302 -3.52 -8.39 14.98
CA LYS A 302 -3.75 -9.45 13.98
C LYS A 302 -5.12 -9.38 13.34
N ASP A 303 -6.08 -8.83 14.06
CA ASP A 303 -7.48 -8.87 13.67
C ASP A 303 -8.32 -7.79 14.35
N PHE A 304 -9.57 -7.72 13.93
CA PHE A 304 -10.64 -7.04 14.64
C PHE A 304 -11.99 -7.72 14.35
N ILE A 305 -13.02 -7.31 15.09
CA ILE A 305 -14.41 -7.72 14.80
C ILE A 305 -15.14 -6.51 14.23
N VAL A 306 -15.54 -6.58 12.96
CA VAL A 306 -16.49 -5.60 12.41
C VAL A 306 -17.88 -5.93 12.94
N ARG A 307 -18.58 -4.91 13.46
CA ARG A 307 -19.96 -5.02 13.96
C ARG A 307 -20.89 -4.11 13.20
N ILE A 308 -22.08 -4.63 12.89
CA ILE A 308 -23.19 -3.91 12.26
C ILE A 308 -24.44 -4.26 13.07
N ASP A 309 -24.79 -3.37 13.99
CA ASP A 309 -25.81 -3.64 14.98
C ASP A 309 -26.97 -2.65 14.84
N ALA A 310 -28.21 -3.15 14.89
CA ALA A 310 -29.43 -2.40 15.18
C ALA A 310 -29.85 -2.65 16.63
N TRP A 311 -30.76 -1.82 17.14
CA TRP A 311 -31.27 -1.93 18.51
C TRP A 311 -32.75 -1.55 18.60
N ASP A 312 -33.32 -1.74 19.80
CA ASP A 312 -34.76 -1.64 20.07
C ASP A 312 -35.58 -2.56 19.14
N ASP A 313 -36.57 -2.02 18.44
CA ASP A 313 -37.49 -2.74 17.57
C ASP A 313 -37.08 -2.71 16.08
N THR A 314 -35.94 -2.10 15.75
CA THR A 314 -35.51 -1.94 14.36
C THR A 314 -35.21 -3.27 13.67
N ALA A 315 -35.91 -3.54 12.56
CA ALA A 315 -35.73 -4.72 11.74
C ALA A 315 -34.60 -4.53 10.71
N LEU A 316 -33.39 -4.98 11.04
CA LEU A 316 -32.22 -4.94 10.15
C LEU A 316 -32.15 -6.17 9.23
N TYR A 317 -32.64 -6.03 7.99
CA TYR A 317 -32.58 -7.08 6.97
C TYR A 317 -31.15 -7.22 6.41
N SER A 318 -30.48 -6.11 6.14
CA SER A 318 -29.04 -6.09 5.88
C SER A 318 -28.37 -4.77 6.25
N GLY A 319 -27.06 -4.83 6.47
CA GLY A 319 -26.22 -3.65 6.59
C GLY A 319 -24.81 -3.94 6.09
N GLY A 320 -24.06 -2.89 5.81
CA GLY A 320 -22.70 -3.00 5.31
C GLY A 320 -21.78 -1.92 5.83
N ALA A 321 -20.51 -2.27 5.94
CA ALA A 321 -19.44 -1.35 6.29
C ALA A 321 -18.31 -1.41 5.25
N THR A 322 -17.81 -0.23 4.87
CA THR A 322 -16.49 -0.03 4.27
C THR A 322 -15.52 0.38 5.38
N TRP A 323 -14.25 -0.05 5.31
CA TRP A 323 -13.21 0.47 6.20
C TRP A 323 -11.85 0.64 5.53
N VAL A 324 -11.05 1.55 6.11
CA VAL A 324 -9.64 1.78 5.77
C VAL A 324 -8.81 1.69 7.05
N GLU A 325 -7.66 1.01 6.96
CA GLU A 325 -6.76 0.73 8.08
C GLU A 325 -5.54 1.67 8.06
N PHE A 326 -5.19 2.23 9.21
CA PHE A 326 -4.07 3.15 9.39
C PHE A 326 -3.14 2.62 10.48
N ASP A 327 -1.84 2.59 10.20
CA ASP A 327 -0.86 2.28 11.24
C ASP A 327 -0.95 3.36 12.33
N GLN A 328 -0.83 2.94 13.60
CA GLN A 328 -0.88 3.85 14.75
C GLN A 328 0.21 4.93 14.71
N ASN A 329 1.33 4.66 14.01
CA ASN A 329 2.48 5.56 13.89
C ASN A 329 2.46 6.35 12.58
N ASP A 330 1.40 6.23 11.78
CA ASP A 330 1.28 6.97 10.54
C ASP A 330 0.93 8.43 10.81
N SER A 331 1.96 9.27 10.95
CA SER A 331 1.83 10.69 11.30
C SER A 331 1.14 11.53 10.23
N ASP A 332 0.99 11.03 9.00
CA ASP A 332 0.30 11.76 7.95
C ASP A 332 -1.22 11.70 8.13
N TYR A 333 -1.74 10.73 8.89
CA TYR A 333 -3.18 10.54 9.02
C TYR A 333 -3.62 10.71 10.47
N GLN A 334 -4.73 11.42 10.63
CA GLN A 334 -5.45 11.45 11.90
C GLN A 334 -6.85 10.92 11.64
N VAL A 335 -7.27 9.97 12.49
CA VAL A 335 -8.53 9.26 12.34
C VAL A 335 -9.20 9.16 13.70
N ALA A 336 -10.50 9.45 13.75
CA ALA A 336 -11.31 9.17 14.93
C ALA A 336 -12.69 8.61 14.53
N VAL A 337 -13.14 7.62 15.31
CA VAL A 337 -14.43 6.94 15.15
C VAL A 337 -15.34 7.38 16.29
N GLY A 338 -16.57 7.81 15.96
CA GLY A 338 -17.62 8.03 16.94
C GLY A 338 -17.54 9.34 17.73
N THR A 339 -16.79 10.33 17.24
CA THR A 339 -16.44 11.54 18.00
C THR A 339 -17.60 12.52 18.15
N TYR A 340 -18.56 12.54 17.22
CA TYR A 340 -19.74 13.40 17.33
C TYR A 340 -21.01 12.58 17.51
N LYS A 341 -21.60 12.65 18.71
CA LYS A 341 -22.95 12.16 18.99
C LYS A 341 -23.86 13.35 19.12
N VAL A 342 -24.83 13.48 18.23
CA VAL A 342 -25.92 14.44 18.43
C VAL A 342 -26.78 13.96 19.61
N VAL A 343 -26.90 14.78 20.66
CA VAL A 343 -27.68 14.46 21.89
C VAL A 343 -28.96 15.28 21.89
N ALA A 344 -30.07 14.65 22.27
CA ALA A 344 -31.40 15.24 22.21
C ALA A 344 -31.60 16.49 23.13
N PRO A 345 -32.46 17.45 22.72
CA PRO A 345 -33.16 17.51 21.43
C PRO A 345 -32.22 18.04 20.34
N PRO A 346 -32.12 17.36 19.18
CA PRO A 346 -31.29 17.86 18.09
C PRO A 346 -31.88 19.12 17.48
N SER A 347 -30.99 19.97 16.98
CA SER A 347 -31.31 21.05 16.06
C SER A 347 -31.28 20.51 14.62
N GLN A 348 -31.79 21.29 13.66
CA GLN A 348 -31.54 21.00 12.23
C GLN A 348 -30.04 21.09 11.92
N THR A 349 -29.31 21.97 12.61
CA THR A 349 -27.86 22.13 12.50
C THR A 349 -27.17 21.69 13.78
N ASN A 350 -26.25 20.73 13.68
CA ASN A 350 -25.51 20.17 14.81
C ASN A 350 -24.03 20.10 14.44
N SER A 351 -23.20 20.92 15.09
CA SER A 351 -21.76 20.98 14.87
C SER A 351 -20.92 20.79 16.13
N MET A 352 -19.65 20.42 15.95
CA MET A 352 -18.63 20.33 16.99
C MET A 352 -17.26 20.66 16.41
N HIS A 353 -16.46 21.45 17.14
CA HIS A 353 -15.07 21.66 16.79
C HIS A 353 -14.21 20.44 17.15
N ILE A 354 -13.45 19.95 16.18
CA ILE A 354 -12.46 18.89 16.34
C ILE A 354 -11.07 19.50 16.29
N THR A 355 -10.31 19.32 17.37
CA THR A 355 -8.90 19.71 17.43
C THR A 355 -8.03 18.50 17.08
N PHE A 356 -7.07 18.69 16.18
CA PHE A 356 -6.11 17.65 15.84
C PHE A 356 -5.14 17.39 17.00
N SER A 357 -4.73 16.13 17.16
CA SER A 357 -3.69 15.75 18.13
C SER A 357 -2.33 16.37 17.80
N SER A 358 -2.11 16.68 16.52
CA SER A 358 -0.97 17.44 16.02
C SER A 358 -1.42 18.30 14.85
N ALA A 359 -1.04 19.58 14.84
CA ALA A 359 -1.39 20.47 13.76
C ALA A 359 -0.64 20.09 12.47
N TYR A 360 -1.34 20.17 11.33
CA TYR A 360 -0.75 20.04 10.01
C TYR A 360 0.06 21.31 9.66
N GLN A 361 0.94 21.20 8.66
CA GLN A 361 1.69 22.35 8.12
C GLN A 361 0.88 23.18 7.12
N GLU A 362 -0.27 22.66 6.70
CA GLU A 362 -1.19 23.21 5.70
C GLU A 362 -2.62 22.80 6.05
N GLU A 363 -3.61 23.38 5.39
CA GLU A 363 -5.00 22.92 5.55
C GLU A 363 -5.11 21.47 5.05
N PRO A 364 -5.53 20.51 5.91
CA PRO A 364 -5.65 19.13 5.51
C PRO A 364 -6.88 18.90 4.63
N LYS A 365 -6.91 17.75 3.95
CA LYS A 365 -8.14 17.19 3.38
C LYS A 365 -8.86 16.39 4.45
N ILE A 366 -10.19 16.54 4.52
CA ILE A 366 -11.06 15.86 5.48
C ILE A 366 -12.13 15.06 4.73
N ILE A 367 -12.27 13.78 5.07
CA ILE A 367 -13.41 12.94 4.69
C ILE A 367 -14.25 12.69 5.92
N VAL A 368 -15.58 12.72 5.76
CA VAL A 368 -16.55 12.40 6.82
C VAL A 368 -17.50 11.31 6.31
N TRP A 369 -17.68 10.25 7.08
CA TRP A 369 -18.59 9.14 6.80
C TRP A 369 -19.55 8.91 7.95
N LEU A 370 -20.83 8.70 7.65
CA LEU A 370 -21.81 8.29 8.66
C LEU A 370 -21.47 6.87 9.16
N SER A 371 -21.46 6.70 10.47
CA SER A 371 -21.16 5.42 11.15
C SER A 371 -22.27 4.96 12.09
N SER A 372 -23.21 5.83 12.46
CA SER A 372 -24.48 5.42 13.05
C SER A 372 -25.61 6.38 12.71
N LEU A 373 -26.83 5.84 12.70
CA LEU A 373 -28.07 6.57 12.49
C LEU A 373 -29.06 6.16 13.59
N ASN A 374 -29.77 7.14 14.12
CA ASN A 374 -30.96 6.98 14.95
C ASN A 374 -31.95 8.06 14.52
N MET A 375 -32.79 7.74 13.54
CA MET A 375 -33.74 8.68 12.92
C MET A 375 -35.16 8.16 13.03
N SER A 376 -36.10 9.04 13.34
CA SER A 376 -37.51 8.67 13.50
C SER A 376 -38.12 8.22 12.17
N LYS A 377 -38.94 7.17 12.20
CA LYS A 377 -39.77 6.76 11.07
C LYS A 377 -40.91 7.73 10.73
N GLU A 378 -41.23 8.66 11.63
CA GLU A 378 -42.40 9.52 11.47
C GLU A 378 -42.23 10.56 10.37
N ARG A 379 -41.00 10.76 9.88
CA ARG A 379 -40.60 11.80 8.93
C ARG A 379 -39.50 11.27 8.02
N ASN A 380 -39.41 11.81 6.81
CA ASN A 380 -38.40 11.41 5.83
C ASN A 380 -36.98 11.45 6.43
N ILE A 381 -36.15 10.52 5.97
CA ILE A 381 -34.81 10.28 6.48
C ILE A 381 -33.86 11.18 5.71
N ARG A 382 -33.62 12.39 6.23
CA ARG A 382 -32.77 13.40 5.62
C ARG A 382 -31.64 13.82 6.55
N ILE A 383 -30.41 13.46 6.19
CA ILE A 383 -29.23 13.68 7.01
C ILE A 383 -28.00 13.90 6.13
N ALA A 384 -27.11 14.79 6.56
CA ALA A 384 -25.80 15.02 5.93
C ALA A 384 -24.72 15.17 7.00
N ALA A 385 -23.55 14.56 6.77
CA ALA A 385 -22.36 14.72 7.57
C ALA A 385 -21.23 15.30 6.73
N TYR A 386 -20.59 16.36 7.21
CA TYR A 386 -19.55 17.06 6.46
C TYR A 386 -18.58 17.79 7.40
N ALA A 387 -17.48 18.27 6.84
CA ALA A 387 -16.50 19.10 7.51
C ALA A 387 -16.53 20.52 6.93
N ASP A 388 -16.42 21.52 7.78
CA ASP A 388 -16.24 22.92 7.45
C ASP A 388 -15.18 23.56 8.35
N ASN A 389 -14.90 24.86 8.14
CA ASN A 389 -13.91 25.63 8.91
C ASN A 389 -12.56 24.88 9.10
N ILE A 390 -12.09 24.22 8.04
CA ILE A 390 -10.88 23.39 8.07
C ILE A 390 -9.65 24.29 8.19
N LYS A 391 -8.85 24.03 9.23
CA LYS A 391 -7.61 24.72 9.55
C LYS A 391 -6.51 23.72 9.84
N PRO A 392 -5.23 24.15 9.87
CA PRO A 392 -4.14 23.24 10.21
C PRO A 392 -4.25 22.60 11.62
N ASP A 393 -4.94 23.24 12.57
CA ASP A 393 -5.08 22.80 13.96
C ASP A 393 -6.42 22.10 14.28
N GLY A 394 -7.40 22.15 13.38
CA GLY A 394 -8.69 21.53 13.59
C GLY A 394 -9.69 21.81 12.47
N PHE A 395 -10.91 21.34 12.64
CA PHE A 395 -12.03 21.61 11.74
C PHE A 395 -13.35 21.51 12.50
N ASP A 396 -14.43 22.02 11.94
CA ASP A 396 -15.76 21.83 12.48
C ASP A 396 -16.44 20.65 11.75
N ILE A 397 -16.96 19.69 12.51
CA ILE A 397 -17.71 18.55 11.97
C ILE A 397 -19.21 18.78 12.15
N HIS A 398 -19.98 18.49 11.13
CA HIS A 398 -21.43 18.65 11.10
C HIS A 398 -22.15 17.32 10.94
N ILE A 399 -23.30 17.16 11.61
CA ILE A 399 -24.32 16.17 11.29
C ILE A 399 -25.69 16.87 11.32
N ASP A 400 -26.13 17.25 10.14
CA ASP A 400 -27.30 18.12 9.97
C ASP A 400 -28.47 17.36 9.36
N THR A 401 -29.67 17.79 9.70
CA THR A 401 -30.92 17.36 9.08
C THR A 401 -31.68 18.57 8.56
N TRP A 402 -32.52 18.40 7.55
CA TRP A 402 -33.32 19.50 7.01
C TRP A 402 -34.81 19.15 6.93
N SER A 403 -35.62 20.19 6.67
CA SER A 403 -37.08 20.12 6.69
C SER A 403 -37.61 19.65 8.05
N ASP A 404 -38.43 18.63 8.08
CA ASP A 404 -39.16 18.11 9.22
C ASP A 404 -38.57 16.80 9.76
N SER A 405 -37.40 16.40 9.27
CA SER A 405 -36.72 15.16 9.66
C SER A 405 -36.38 15.18 11.16
N ILE A 406 -36.56 14.05 11.84
CA ILE A 406 -36.34 13.96 13.29
C ILE A 406 -35.12 13.08 13.54
N LEU A 407 -34.03 13.70 13.96
CA LEU A 407 -32.84 13.01 14.46
C LEU A 407 -33.05 12.66 15.95
N HIS A 408 -32.57 11.51 16.40
CA HIS A 408 -32.44 11.17 17.82
C HIS A 408 -30.96 11.04 18.22
N GLY A 409 -30.11 10.74 17.24
CA GLY A 409 -28.67 10.72 17.35
C GLY A 409 -28.04 10.16 16.08
N ALA A 410 -26.78 10.47 15.85
CA ALA A 410 -25.98 9.88 14.78
C ALA A 410 -24.52 10.04 15.14
N THR A 411 -23.65 9.28 14.48
CA THR A 411 -22.21 9.43 14.58
C THR A 411 -21.56 9.43 13.21
N ALA A 412 -20.42 10.10 13.13
CA ALA A 412 -19.56 10.08 11.96
C ALA A 412 -18.13 9.65 12.32
N THR A 413 -17.46 9.07 11.34
CA THR A 413 -16.02 8.82 11.30
C THR A 413 -15.39 9.87 10.41
N TRP A 414 -14.20 10.37 10.77
CA TRP A 414 -13.45 11.27 9.91
C TRP A 414 -12.01 10.81 9.70
N ILE A 415 -11.47 11.19 8.55
CA ILE A 415 -10.08 10.95 8.13
C ILE A 415 -9.49 12.31 7.73
N ALA A 416 -8.35 12.68 8.31
CA ALA A 416 -7.59 13.88 7.96
C ALA A 416 -6.20 13.53 7.44
N TYR A 417 -5.73 14.25 6.42
CA TYR A 417 -4.36 14.11 5.88
C TYR A 417 -3.88 15.38 5.18
N PRO A 418 -2.55 15.62 5.02
CA PRO A 418 -2.02 16.80 4.35
C PRO A 418 -2.54 16.91 2.92
N SER A 419 -3.01 18.10 2.51
CA SER A 419 -3.52 18.31 1.15
C SER A 419 -2.51 18.03 0.03
N SER A 420 -1.21 18.14 0.32
CA SER A 420 -0.07 17.87 -0.55
C SER A 420 0.38 16.41 -0.55
N LYS A 421 -0.26 15.54 0.26
CA LYS A 421 0.12 14.13 0.35
C LYS A 421 -0.06 13.43 -1.01
N ASP A 422 1.04 12.97 -1.57
CA ASP A 422 1.08 12.19 -2.81
C ASP A 422 0.55 10.77 -2.59
N GLY A 423 -0.02 10.17 -3.64
CA GLY A 423 -0.59 8.81 -3.61
C GLY A 423 -2.00 8.70 -3.01
N VAL A 424 -2.61 9.83 -2.62
CA VAL A 424 -3.98 9.86 -2.08
C VAL A 424 -4.78 11.04 -2.65
N THR A 425 -6.04 10.79 -2.99
CA THR A 425 -6.99 11.85 -3.35
C THR A 425 -8.34 11.53 -2.75
N SER A 426 -9.11 12.55 -2.42
CA SER A 426 -10.38 12.40 -1.73
C SER A 426 -11.33 13.53 -2.07
N GLY A 427 -12.60 13.32 -1.76
CA GLY A 427 -13.63 14.33 -1.96
C GLY A 427 -14.98 13.88 -1.47
N ASN A 428 -15.97 14.71 -1.78
CA ASN A 428 -17.37 14.45 -1.53
C ASN A 428 -18.13 14.73 -2.83
N ASP A 429 -19.17 13.95 -3.11
CA ASP A 429 -20.08 14.22 -4.21
C ASP A 429 -21.49 13.73 -3.84
N ASP A 430 -22.52 14.39 -4.38
CA ASP A 430 -23.91 14.07 -4.07
C ASP A 430 -24.83 14.37 -5.24
N THR A 431 -26.00 13.70 -5.26
CA THR A 431 -26.94 13.78 -6.38
C THR A 431 -27.45 15.20 -6.66
N SER A 432 -27.46 16.10 -5.67
CA SER A 432 -27.99 17.47 -5.84
C SER A 432 -27.20 18.30 -6.84
N HIS A 433 -25.95 17.94 -7.13
CA HIS A 433 -25.12 18.59 -8.14
C HIS A 433 -25.45 18.12 -9.57
N HIS A 434 -26.13 16.99 -9.73
CA HIS A 434 -26.22 16.26 -11.00
C HIS A 434 -27.65 16.01 -11.47
N ARG A 435 -28.63 16.10 -10.56
CA ARG A 435 -30.05 15.90 -10.88
C ARG A 435 -30.97 16.62 -9.90
N ASP A 436 -32.18 16.91 -10.37
CA ASP A 436 -33.27 17.33 -9.48
C ASP A 436 -33.60 16.23 -8.46
N TRP A 437 -34.06 16.65 -7.28
CA TRP A 437 -34.42 15.74 -6.19
C TRP A 437 -35.68 14.90 -6.50
N TYR A 438 -36.56 15.38 -7.38
CA TYR A 438 -37.78 14.71 -7.82
C TYR A 438 -37.75 14.39 -9.33
N PRO A 439 -38.26 13.23 -9.77
CA PRO A 439 -38.78 12.12 -8.96
C PRO A 439 -37.67 11.34 -8.25
N ALA A 440 -38.05 10.54 -7.24
CA ALA A 440 -37.13 9.60 -6.59
C ALA A 440 -36.53 8.63 -7.61
N GLN A 441 -35.27 8.24 -7.41
CA GLN A 441 -34.54 7.35 -8.32
C GLN A 441 -33.87 6.21 -7.56
N LEU A 442 -34.03 4.99 -8.08
CA LEU A 442 -33.39 3.81 -7.48
C LEU A 442 -31.89 3.84 -7.70
N ASN A 443 -31.42 4.11 -8.92
CA ASN A 443 -30.00 4.13 -9.25
C ASN A 443 -29.47 5.56 -9.18
N ASN A 444 -28.50 5.81 -8.32
CA ASN A 444 -27.86 7.11 -8.16
C ASN A 444 -26.36 6.94 -8.31
N GLY A 445 -25.71 7.93 -8.90
CA GLY A 445 -24.27 7.90 -9.09
C GLY A 445 -23.82 8.98 -10.04
N HIS A 446 -22.51 9.22 -10.05
CA HIS A 446 -21.89 10.15 -10.96
C HIS A 446 -20.43 9.74 -11.22
N LYS A 447 -19.94 10.01 -12.43
CA LYS A 447 -18.56 9.73 -12.81
C LYS A 447 -17.66 10.88 -12.37
N LEU A 448 -16.75 10.58 -11.46
CA LEU A 448 -15.75 11.51 -10.96
C LEU A 448 -14.44 11.37 -11.74
N THR A 449 -13.74 12.49 -11.89
CA THR A 449 -12.37 12.54 -12.42
C THR A 449 -11.45 13.04 -11.32
N TYR A 450 -10.31 12.37 -11.12
CA TYR A 450 -9.30 12.83 -10.18
C TYR A 450 -8.63 14.10 -10.69
N ASN A 451 -8.25 14.98 -9.77
CA ASN A 451 -7.47 16.18 -10.11
C ASN A 451 -6.02 15.85 -10.49
N THR A 452 -5.56 14.64 -10.17
CA THR A 452 -4.22 14.14 -10.49
C THR A 452 -4.35 12.71 -10.99
N LEU A 453 -3.62 12.40 -12.06
CA LEU A 453 -3.59 11.06 -12.64
C LEU A 453 -2.76 10.14 -11.77
N TYR A 454 -3.27 8.94 -11.54
CA TYR A 454 -2.47 7.86 -10.97
C TYR A 454 -1.69 7.14 -12.06
N ASP A 455 -0.50 6.61 -11.74
CA ASP A 455 0.23 5.75 -12.67
C ASP A 455 -0.37 4.34 -12.78
N LYS A 456 -1.20 3.95 -11.81
CA LYS A 456 -1.94 2.68 -11.73
C LYS A 456 -3.36 2.94 -11.24
N VAL A 457 -4.31 2.07 -11.55
CA VAL A 457 -5.68 2.20 -11.04
C VAL A 457 -5.66 2.22 -9.50
N PRO A 458 -6.08 3.32 -8.85
CA PRO A 458 -6.09 3.40 -7.39
C PRO A 458 -7.21 2.56 -6.83
N LYS A 459 -7.07 2.14 -5.57
CA LYS A 459 -8.16 1.53 -4.82
C LYS A 459 -9.04 2.61 -4.22
N VAL A 460 -10.33 2.55 -4.51
CA VAL A 460 -11.31 3.57 -4.10
C VAL A 460 -12.19 3.06 -2.98
N TYR A 461 -12.39 3.90 -1.97
CA TYR A 461 -13.26 3.64 -0.84
C TYR A 461 -14.37 4.68 -0.80
N VAL A 462 -15.61 4.20 -0.68
CA VAL A 462 -16.80 5.05 -0.57
C VAL A 462 -17.66 4.61 0.60
N ALA A 463 -18.25 5.59 1.27
CA ALA A 463 -19.30 5.40 2.25
C ALA A 463 -20.22 6.64 2.27
N ILE A 464 -21.42 6.46 2.82
CA ILE A 464 -22.44 7.49 2.79
C ILE A 464 -22.06 8.66 3.69
N ASN A 465 -22.25 9.87 3.19
CA ASN A 465 -22.23 11.09 4.00
C ASN A 465 -23.56 11.87 3.89
N ARG A 466 -24.47 11.52 2.97
CA ARG A 466 -25.79 12.15 2.82
C ARG A 466 -26.86 11.15 2.39
N LEU A 467 -28.05 11.24 2.98
CA LEU A 467 -29.26 10.48 2.62
C LEU A 467 -30.47 11.41 2.54
N ASP A 468 -31.38 11.14 1.60
CA ASP A 468 -32.71 11.73 1.49
C ASP A 468 -33.69 10.66 1.00
N PHE A 469 -34.34 9.97 1.94
CA PHE A 469 -35.29 8.89 1.70
C PHE A 469 -36.68 9.23 2.23
N ASP A 470 -37.71 8.78 1.50
CA ASP A 470 -39.08 8.80 2.01
C ASP A 470 -39.24 7.83 3.19
N ALA A 471 -40.00 8.25 4.22
CA ALA A 471 -40.23 7.40 5.38
C ALA A 471 -41.41 6.44 5.23
N ALA A 472 -42.25 6.58 4.20
CA ALA A 472 -43.36 5.66 3.97
C ALA A 472 -42.92 4.34 3.30
N ARG A 473 -41.62 4.15 3.08
CA ARG A 473 -41.00 3.00 2.43
C ARG A 473 -39.72 2.64 3.15
N ASN A 474 -39.30 1.38 3.08
CA ASN A 474 -38.04 0.94 3.67
C ASN A 474 -36.88 1.80 3.17
N VAL A 475 -35.92 2.06 4.06
CA VAL A 475 -34.66 2.68 3.69
C VAL A 475 -33.71 1.59 3.22
N ARG A 476 -33.49 1.56 1.90
CA ARG A 476 -32.63 0.56 1.26
C ARG A 476 -31.62 1.20 0.34
N PHE A 477 -30.33 0.97 0.60
CA PHE A 477 -29.29 1.44 -0.31
C PHE A 477 -28.03 0.57 -0.22
N LYS A 478 -27.21 0.65 -1.27
CA LYS A 478 -25.83 0.18 -1.29
C LYS A 478 -24.95 1.19 -2.02
N ALA A 479 -23.89 1.63 -1.35
CA ALA A 479 -22.85 2.49 -1.88
C ALA A 479 -21.58 1.72 -2.25
N PHE A 480 -21.07 1.99 -3.44
CA PHE A 480 -19.86 1.34 -3.97
C PHE A 480 -19.25 2.17 -5.11
N ALA A 481 -17.95 2.00 -5.32
CA ALA A 481 -17.24 2.49 -6.50
C ALA A 481 -17.32 1.44 -7.62
N SER A 482 -17.35 1.91 -8.87
CA SER A 482 -17.23 1.10 -10.08
C SER A 482 -16.42 1.85 -11.14
N ASP A 483 -16.03 1.14 -12.19
CA ASP A 483 -15.36 1.73 -13.36
C ASP A 483 -14.09 2.53 -12.98
N GLU A 484 -13.33 2.01 -12.01
CA GLU A 484 -12.09 2.61 -11.54
C GLU A 484 -11.02 2.58 -12.64
N THR A 485 -10.42 3.74 -12.85
CA THR A 485 -9.32 3.96 -13.79
C THR A 485 -8.28 4.86 -13.13
N GLU A 486 -7.12 5.02 -13.77
CA GLU A 486 -6.08 5.99 -13.39
C GLU A 486 -6.59 7.44 -13.36
N LYS A 487 -7.72 7.70 -14.02
CA LYS A 487 -8.30 9.04 -14.23
C LYS A 487 -9.47 9.35 -13.31
N GLY A 488 -10.12 8.34 -12.74
CA GLY A 488 -11.37 8.53 -12.02
C GLY A 488 -12.15 7.24 -11.84
N PHE A 489 -13.36 7.36 -11.31
CA PHE A 489 -14.25 6.25 -11.02
C PHE A 489 -15.70 6.73 -11.04
N GLN A 490 -16.66 5.81 -11.03
CA GLN A 490 -18.06 6.10 -10.80
C GLN A 490 -18.43 5.71 -9.37
N TRP A 491 -18.96 6.66 -8.60
CA TRP A 491 -19.62 6.30 -7.34
C TRP A 491 -21.08 5.95 -7.61
N ASN A 492 -21.62 5.03 -6.83
CA ASN A 492 -23.00 4.58 -6.92
C ASN A 492 -23.64 4.56 -5.53
N VAL A 493 -24.91 4.94 -5.43
CA VAL A 493 -25.80 4.69 -4.28
C VAL A 493 -27.11 4.15 -4.80
N ASN A 494 -27.19 2.82 -4.91
CA ASN A 494 -28.34 2.16 -5.53
C ASN A 494 -29.31 1.66 -4.46
N SER A 495 -30.59 1.97 -4.66
CA SER A 495 -31.74 1.49 -3.90
C SER A 495 -32.45 0.39 -4.68
N TRP A 496 -33.39 -0.32 -4.06
CA TRP A 496 -34.16 -1.36 -4.72
C TRP A 496 -35.60 -1.45 -4.19
N SER A 497 -36.39 -2.29 -4.85
CA SER A 497 -37.81 -2.51 -4.54
C SER A 497 -38.60 -1.20 -4.61
N ASP A 498 -39.40 -0.90 -3.58
CA ASP A 498 -40.28 0.26 -3.46
C ASP A 498 -39.65 1.44 -2.71
N SER A 499 -38.34 1.41 -2.46
CA SER A 499 -37.63 2.50 -1.78
C SER A 499 -37.67 3.79 -2.59
N LEU A 500 -37.93 4.92 -1.93
CA LEU A 500 -37.99 6.23 -2.57
C LEU A 500 -36.80 7.08 -2.14
N CYS A 501 -35.72 7.03 -2.93
CA CYS A 501 -34.51 7.84 -2.73
C CYS A 501 -34.60 9.14 -3.53
N TYR A 502 -34.76 10.27 -2.84
CA TYR A 502 -34.76 11.61 -3.44
C TYR A 502 -33.34 12.13 -3.64
N GLY A 503 -32.38 11.68 -2.84
CA GLY A 503 -30.98 12.03 -2.99
C GLY A 503 -30.04 11.23 -2.09
N ALA A 504 -28.78 11.18 -2.49
CA ALA A 504 -27.72 10.54 -1.72
C ALA A 504 -26.38 11.21 -2.01
N GLY A 505 -25.43 11.07 -1.08
CA GLY A 505 -24.06 11.53 -1.25
C GLY A 505 -23.05 10.59 -0.60
N VAL A 506 -21.84 10.65 -1.12
CA VAL A 506 -20.70 9.85 -0.65
C VAL A 506 -19.53 10.75 -0.29
N GLY A 507 -18.85 10.39 0.80
CA GLY A 507 -17.46 10.75 0.99
C GLY A 507 -16.61 9.66 0.36
N TRP A 508 -15.52 10.02 -0.32
CA TRP A 508 -14.66 9.06 -0.98
C TRP A 508 -13.18 9.37 -0.76
N ILE A 509 -12.36 8.32 -0.72
CA ILE A 509 -10.90 8.40 -0.65
C ILE A 509 -10.30 7.30 -1.53
N ALA A 510 -9.31 7.65 -2.34
CA ALA A 510 -8.61 6.74 -3.24
C ALA A 510 -7.11 6.75 -2.94
N PHE A 511 -6.49 5.57 -2.97
CA PHE A 511 -5.06 5.39 -2.78
C PHE A 511 -4.46 4.62 -3.95
N GLY A 512 -3.33 5.07 -4.49
CA GLY A 512 -2.72 4.46 -5.67
C GLY A 512 -1.33 4.95 -6.00
#